data_AF-A0A2M8DJC9-F1
#
_entry.id   AF-A0A2M8DJC9-F1
#
_cell.length_a   1.000
_cell.length_b   1.000
_cell.length_c   1.000
_cell.angle_alpha   90.00
_cell.angle_beta   90.00
_cell.angle_gamma   90.00
#
_symmetry.space_group_name_H-M   'P 1'
#
loop_
_entity.id
_entity.type
_entity.pdbx_description
1 polymer ?
#
loop_
_entity_poly.entity_id
_entity_poly.type
_entity_poly.pdbx_seq_one_letter_code
_entity_poly.pdbx_strand_id
1 'polypeptide(L)'
;MFRSTGVSSSRPFRRRTVAPPANPRGALPGSPAAFAVRSEGMETIQSDQLGEVVVERGSVIHFADGIPGFEALHDYLLVEVAEVAPFEWLQSMDDPALAFAVVDPKVIYEGYASNLGRGDLAAVGLVEEADAVVRVILTLSDNPAEITANLQAPLVLNRRDGRGCQLLLTRAPYDIRYPVMQRLSA
;
A
#
# COMPACT_ATOMS: atom_id res chain seq x y z
N MET A 1 20.27 24.76 -51.07
CA MET A 1 20.48 23.52 -50.29
C MET A 1 21.46 23.86 -49.17
N PHE A 2 21.10 23.53 -47.93
CA PHE A 2 21.85 23.49 -46.67
C PHE A 2 21.13 24.20 -45.53
N ARG A 3 21.00 23.42 -44.44
CA ARG A 3 19.95 23.48 -43.43
C ARG A 3 20.36 24.33 -42.24
N SER A 4 19.31 24.91 -41.65
CA SER A 4 19.22 25.43 -40.28
C SER A 4 19.86 24.51 -39.24
N THR A 5 20.59 25.10 -38.29
CA THR A 5 20.83 24.52 -36.95
C THR A 5 20.37 25.53 -35.91
N GLY A 6 19.10 25.38 -35.49
CA GLY A 6 18.57 26.04 -34.32
C GLY A 6 19.06 25.33 -33.06
N VAL A 7 19.69 26.09 -32.17
CA VAL A 7 19.93 25.71 -30.78
C VAL A 7 18.56 25.62 -30.10
N SER A 8 18.14 24.40 -29.72
CA SER A 8 16.93 24.17 -28.92
C SER A 8 17.35 23.84 -27.50
N SER A 9 16.99 24.73 -26.58
CA SER A 9 17.29 24.64 -25.16
C SER A 9 16.57 23.46 -24.51
N SER A 10 17.35 22.66 -23.78
CA SER A 10 16.88 21.64 -22.86
C SER A 10 16.01 22.26 -21.76
N ARG A 11 14.70 21.98 -21.79
CA ARG A 11 13.79 22.28 -20.67
C ARG A 11 13.84 21.12 -19.67
N PRO A 12 13.97 21.39 -18.35
CA PRO A 12 13.92 20.32 -17.35
C PRO A 12 12.51 19.74 -17.26
N PHE A 13 12.46 18.41 -17.20
CA PHE A 13 11.26 17.60 -17.01
C PHE A 13 10.66 17.93 -15.63
N ARG A 14 9.59 18.75 -15.58
CA ARG A 14 8.80 18.93 -14.36
C ARG A 14 8.03 17.63 -14.12
N ARG A 15 8.35 16.90 -13.04
CA ARG A 15 7.43 15.90 -12.47
C ARG A 15 6.13 16.61 -12.16
N ARG A 16 5.09 16.35 -12.96
CA ARG A 16 3.72 16.71 -12.62
C ARG A 16 3.25 15.69 -11.59
N THR A 17 3.29 16.07 -10.32
CA THR A 17 2.47 15.42 -9.30
C THR A 17 1.03 15.72 -9.67
N VAL A 18 0.29 14.71 -10.13
CA VAL A 18 -1.17 14.81 -10.27
C VAL A 18 -1.70 14.44 -8.90
N ALA A 19 -2.13 15.44 -8.14
CA ALA A 19 -2.92 15.24 -6.93
C ALA A 19 -4.31 14.73 -7.37
N PRO A 20 -4.89 13.71 -6.70
CA PRO A 20 -6.27 13.33 -6.92
C PRO A 20 -7.20 14.48 -6.48
N PRO A 21 -8.43 14.56 -7.02
CA PRO A 21 -9.35 15.66 -6.71
C PRO A 21 -9.72 15.65 -5.21
N ALA A 22 -9.52 16.80 -4.56
CA ALA A 22 -9.96 17.01 -3.19
C ALA A 22 -11.49 16.87 -3.08
N ASN A 23 -11.96 15.95 -2.22
CA ASN A 23 -13.38 15.74 -1.98
C ASN A 23 -13.87 16.68 -0.86
N PRO A 24 -14.91 17.51 -1.06
CA PRO A 24 -15.42 18.38 -0.02
C PRO A 24 -16.52 17.65 0.80
N ARG A 25 -16.25 17.49 2.11
CA ARG A 25 -17.20 17.24 3.20
C ARG A 25 -17.93 15.89 3.24
N GLY A 26 -17.54 15.10 4.24
CA GLY A 26 -18.28 14.00 4.81
C GLY A 26 -17.33 13.06 5.52
N ALA A 27 -17.13 13.24 6.83
CA ALA A 27 -16.40 12.28 7.63
C ALA A 27 -17.15 10.94 7.57
N LEU A 28 -16.51 9.92 7.02
CA LEU A 28 -17.02 8.56 6.99
C LEU A 28 -16.39 7.78 8.17
N PRO A 29 -17.17 6.97 8.90
CA PRO A 29 -16.64 6.08 9.91
C PRO A 29 -16.00 4.86 9.23
N GLY A 30 -14.70 4.92 8.96
CA GLY A 30 -13.89 3.74 8.66
C GLY A 30 -13.54 3.04 9.97
N SER A 31 -14.12 1.87 10.24
CA SER A 31 -13.68 1.03 11.36
C SER A 31 -12.25 0.58 11.04
N PRO A 32 -11.26 0.76 11.93
CA PRO A 32 -9.96 0.13 11.71
C PRO A 32 -10.19 -1.38 11.60
N ALA A 33 -9.66 -1.99 10.54
CA ALA A 33 -9.62 -3.44 10.40
C ALA A 33 -9.06 -4.01 11.71
N ALA A 34 -9.83 -4.85 12.41
CA ALA A 34 -9.52 -5.20 13.79
C ALA A 34 -8.22 -6.04 13.88
N PHE A 35 -7.09 -5.36 14.05
CA PHE A 35 -5.85 -5.93 14.54
C PHE A 35 -6.05 -6.26 16.02
N ALA A 36 -6.02 -7.54 16.37
CA ALA A 36 -6.29 -7.98 17.74
C ALA A 36 -5.07 -7.73 18.65
N VAL A 37 -4.89 -6.50 19.15
CA VAL A 37 -3.88 -6.16 20.18
C VAL A 37 -4.41 -5.10 21.15
N ARG A 38 -3.93 -5.21 22.39
CA ARG A 38 -4.30 -4.53 23.66
C ARG A 38 -4.74 -3.06 23.49
N SER A 39 -5.90 -2.73 24.09
CA SER A 39 -6.50 -1.39 24.13
C SER A 39 -5.56 -0.36 24.80
N GLU A 40 -4.77 0.35 23.99
CA GLU A 40 -3.92 1.46 24.43
C GLU A 40 -4.34 2.78 23.77
N GLY A 41 -5.59 3.18 24.03
CA GLY A 41 -6.10 4.52 23.69
C GLY A 41 -6.29 4.79 22.20
N MET A 42 -7.19 5.73 21.92
CA MET A 42 -7.40 6.24 20.57
C MET A 42 -6.48 7.44 20.31
N GLU A 43 -6.00 7.53 19.09
CA GLU A 43 -5.23 8.64 18.56
C GLU A 43 -5.92 9.14 17.28
N THR A 44 -5.82 10.43 17.03
CA THR A 44 -6.38 11.04 15.82
C THR A 44 -5.23 11.42 14.90
N ILE A 45 -5.27 10.95 13.66
CA ILE A 45 -4.28 11.29 12.63
C ILE A 45 -4.92 12.03 11.47
N GLN A 46 -4.08 12.78 10.76
CA GLN A 46 -4.47 13.45 9.52
C GLN A 46 -3.97 12.63 8.33
N SER A 47 -4.78 12.56 7.29
CA SER A 47 -4.48 11.90 6.03
C SER A 47 -5.01 12.74 4.88
N ASP A 48 -4.21 12.97 3.86
CA ASP A 48 -4.67 13.67 2.65
C ASP A 48 -5.70 12.85 1.86
N GLN A 49 -5.65 11.51 1.98
CA GLN A 49 -6.57 10.60 1.29
C GLN A 49 -7.86 10.33 2.08
N LEU A 50 -7.77 10.29 3.41
CA LEU A 50 -8.85 9.84 4.29
C LEU A 50 -9.45 10.97 5.15
N GLY A 51 -8.80 12.12 5.21
CA GLY A 51 -9.13 13.18 6.16
C GLY A 51 -8.67 12.83 7.57
N GLU A 52 -9.50 13.15 8.56
CA GLU A 52 -9.22 12.84 9.95
C GLU A 52 -9.64 11.40 10.27
N VAL A 53 -8.68 10.58 10.73
CA VAL A 53 -8.91 9.17 11.07
C VAL A 53 -8.62 8.96 12.55
N VAL A 54 -9.59 8.38 13.28
CA VAL A 54 -9.40 7.95 14.66
C VAL A 54 -8.94 6.51 14.66
N VAL A 55 -7.80 6.25 15.27
CA VAL A 55 -7.05 5.01 15.18
C VAL A 55 -6.73 4.51 16.57
N GLU A 56 -6.68 3.19 16.74
CA GLU A 56 -6.21 2.61 17.99
C GLU A 56 -4.69 2.49 17.92
N ARG A 57 -3.94 2.92 18.94
CA ARG A 57 -2.46 2.79 18.88
C ARG A 57 -2.01 1.35 18.70
N GLY A 58 -2.79 0.40 19.22
CA GLY A 58 -2.53 -1.04 19.05
C GLY A 58 -2.67 -1.55 17.60
N SER A 59 -3.25 -0.77 16.68
CA SER A 59 -3.37 -1.14 15.26
C SER A 59 -2.20 -0.65 14.39
N VAL A 60 -1.23 0.07 14.97
CA VAL A 60 -0.06 0.56 14.23
C VAL A 60 0.81 -0.61 13.79
N ILE A 61 1.21 -0.59 12.52
CA ILE A 61 2.10 -1.56 11.91
C ILE A 61 3.46 -0.89 11.71
N HIS A 62 4.47 -1.44 12.38
CA HIS A 62 5.84 -0.99 12.33
C HIS A 62 6.67 -1.77 11.31
N PHE A 63 7.26 -1.05 10.35
CA PHE A 63 8.16 -1.57 9.33
C PHE A 63 9.60 -1.21 9.72
N ALA A 64 10.36 -2.18 10.25
CA ALA A 64 11.70 -1.91 10.78
C ALA A 64 12.67 -1.30 9.76
N ASP A 65 12.57 -1.72 8.49
CA ASP A 65 13.39 -1.21 7.38
C ASP A 65 12.63 -0.19 6.50
N GLY A 66 11.41 0.20 6.94
CA GLY A 66 10.47 0.96 6.13
C GLY A 66 9.98 0.18 4.90
N ILE A 67 9.45 0.91 3.92
CA ILE A 67 9.07 0.39 2.60
C ILE A 67 10.10 0.88 1.58
N PRO A 68 10.64 0.03 0.68
CA PRO A 68 11.53 0.47 -0.40
C PRO A 68 11.09 1.75 -1.12
N GLY A 69 11.97 2.77 -1.16
CA GLY A 69 11.70 4.12 -1.64
C GLY A 69 11.12 5.09 -0.59
N PHE A 70 10.80 4.59 0.60
CA PHE A 70 10.23 5.29 1.76
C PHE A 70 10.84 4.77 3.06
N GLU A 71 12.14 4.46 3.06
CA GLU A 71 12.86 3.78 4.15
C GLU A 71 12.92 4.59 5.47
N ALA A 72 12.61 5.88 5.42
CA ALA A 72 12.57 6.76 6.60
C ALA A 72 11.21 6.75 7.32
N LEU A 73 10.20 6.11 6.73
CA LEU A 73 8.84 6.03 7.27
C LEU A 73 8.61 4.60 7.75
N HIS A 74 8.23 4.46 9.00
CA HIS A 74 8.23 3.19 9.70
C HIS A 74 6.85 2.80 10.18
N ASP A 75 6.00 3.76 10.53
CA ASP A 75 4.72 3.46 11.16
C ASP A 75 3.57 3.68 10.18
N TYR A 76 2.74 2.66 10.04
CA TYR A 76 1.63 2.64 9.09
C TYR A 76 0.36 2.08 9.71
N LEU A 77 -0.77 2.41 9.09
CA LEU A 77 -2.08 1.89 9.44
C LEU A 77 -2.76 1.33 8.20
N LEU A 78 -3.33 0.14 8.34
CA LEU A 78 -4.18 -0.43 7.31
C LEU A 78 -5.64 -0.02 7.59
N VAL A 79 -6.20 0.79 6.69
CA VAL A 79 -7.53 1.38 6.82
C VAL A 79 -8.44 0.85 5.71
N GLU A 80 -9.54 0.24 6.12
CA GLU A 80 -10.63 -0.19 5.25
C GLU A 80 -11.62 0.96 5.05
N VAL A 81 -12.01 1.21 3.80
CA VAL A 81 -13.02 2.20 3.44
C VAL A 81 -14.05 1.52 2.54
N ALA A 82 -15.30 1.47 2.99
CA ALA A 82 -16.36 0.67 2.37
C ALA A 82 -16.61 1.06 0.89
N GLU A 83 -16.46 2.35 0.57
CA GLU A 83 -16.69 2.93 -0.75
C GLU A 83 -15.68 2.45 -1.81
N VAL A 84 -14.50 2.02 -1.37
CA VAL A 84 -13.42 1.53 -2.26
C VAL A 84 -13.13 0.05 -2.07
N ALA A 85 -13.95 -0.67 -1.29
CA ALA A 85 -13.83 -2.12 -1.17
C ALA A 85 -13.84 -2.77 -2.58
N PRO A 86 -12.96 -3.75 -2.86
CA PRO A 86 -12.10 -4.49 -1.92
C PRO A 86 -10.72 -3.87 -1.66
N PHE A 87 -10.49 -2.60 -2.04
CA PHE A 87 -9.23 -1.90 -1.83
C PHE A 87 -9.16 -1.27 -0.43
N GLU A 88 -7.94 -1.15 0.08
CA GLU A 88 -7.63 -0.55 1.39
C GLU A 88 -6.54 0.52 1.22
N TRP A 89 -6.36 1.33 2.27
CA TRP A 89 -5.27 2.28 2.36
C TRP A 89 -4.26 1.83 3.42
N LEU A 90 -2.98 1.77 3.04
CA LEU A 90 -1.87 1.73 3.99
C LEU A 90 -1.37 3.16 4.20
N GLN A 91 -1.89 3.83 5.22
CA GLN A 91 -1.59 5.23 5.56
C GLN A 91 -0.32 5.31 6.41
N SER A 92 0.60 6.22 6.05
CA SER A 92 1.76 6.54 6.89
C SER A 92 1.33 7.37 8.11
N MET A 93 1.84 7.02 9.29
CA MET A 93 1.74 7.82 10.51
C MET A 93 2.76 8.97 10.51
N ASP A 94 3.87 8.80 9.79
CA ASP A 94 4.99 9.74 9.75
C ASP A 94 4.77 10.87 8.73
N ASP A 95 3.96 10.61 7.70
CA ASP A 95 3.64 11.56 6.63
C ASP A 95 2.15 11.48 6.22
N PRO A 96 1.31 12.46 6.61
CA PRO A 96 -0.10 12.53 6.23
C PRO A 96 -0.39 12.46 4.72
N ALA A 97 0.56 12.92 3.89
CA ALA A 97 0.40 12.95 2.44
C ALA A 97 0.68 11.59 1.78
N LEU A 98 1.27 10.64 2.52
CA LEU A 98 1.64 9.34 1.98
C LEU A 98 0.66 8.25 2.43
N ALA A 99 -0.04 7.67 1.45
CA ALA A 99 -0.80 6.45 1.60
C ALA A 99 -0.65 5.57 0.36
N PHE A 100 -0.59 4.25 0.56
CA PHE A 100 -0.61 3.29 -0.53
C PHE A 100 -1.99 2.68 -0.68
N ALA A 101 -2.53 2.67 -1.89
CA ALA A 101 -3.67 1.82 -2.19
C ALA A 101 -3.17 0.37 -2.23
N VAL A 102 -3.80 -0.51 -1.46
CA VAL A 102 -3.43 -1.92 -1.35
C VAL A 102 -4.65 -2.82 -1.51
N VAL A 103 -4.40 -4.09 -1.79
CA VAL A 103 -5.45 -5.12 -1.89
C VAL A 103 -4.93 -6.46 -1.42
N ASP A 104 -5.82 -7.32 -0.95
CA ASP A 104 -5.51 -8.74 -0.82
C ASP A 104 -5.25 -9.33 -2.21
N PRO A 105 -4.04 -9.86 -2.49
CA PRO A 105 -3.71 -10.36 -3.82
C PRO A 105 -4.61 -11.52 -4.26
N LYS A 106 -5.23 -12.27 -3.34
CA LYS A 106 -6.16 -13.36 -3.68
C LYS A 106 -7.46 -12.86 -4.30
N VAL A 107 -7.83 -11.61 -4.06
CA VAL A 107 -9.03 -10.98 -4.67
C VAL A 107 -8.81 -10.73 -6.15
N ILE A 108 -7.58 -10.42 -6.57
CA ILE A 108 -7.25 -10.10 -7.97
C ILE A 108 -6.56 -11.26 -8.70
N TYR A 109 -6.05 -12.24 -7.97
CA TYR A 109 -5.41 -13.44 -8.48
C TYR A 109 -5.68 -14.62 -7.53
N GLU A 110 -6.71 -15.41 -7.82
CA GLU A 110 -7.20 -16.50 -6.95
C GLU A 110 -6.08 -17.49 -6.54
N GLY A 111 -5.15 -17.79 -7.44
CA GLY A 111 -4.03 -18.69 -7.20
C GLY A 111 -2.82 -18.07 -6.48
N TYR A 112 -2.98 -16.94 -5.80
CA TYR A 112 -1.83 -16.23 -5.24
C TYR A 112 -1.32 -16.93 -3.97
N ALA A 113 -0.02 -17.21 -3.95
CA ALA A 113 0.67 -17.85 -2.84
C ALA A 113 2.04 -17.19 -2.63
N SER A 114 2.19 -16.54 -1.48
CA SER A 114 3.45 -15.92 -1.05
C SER A 114 4.56 -16.94 -0.80
N ASN A 115 4.22 -18.17 -0.37
CA ASN A 115 5.15 -19.24 -0.03
C ASN A 115 6.28 -18.75 0.89
N LEU A 116 5.90 -18.18 2.04
CA LEU A 116 6.84 -17.56 2.98
C LEU A 116 7.77 -18.61 3.60
N GLY A 117 9.08 -18.41 3.46
CA GLY A 117 10.07 -19.25 4.12
C GLY A 117 10.22 -18.91 5.60
N ARG A 118 10.93 -19.76 6.37
CA ARG A 118 11.20 -19.48 7.80
C ARG A 118 11.92 -18.15 8.02
N GLY A 119 12.83 -17.77 7.12
CA GLY A 119 13.55 -16.50 7.21
C GLY A 119 12.62 -15.30 7.07
N ASP A 120 11.68 -15.37 6.13
CA ASP A 120 10.71 -14.31 5.87
C ASP A 120 9.74 -14.17 7.05
N LEU A 121 9.23 -15.28 7.56
CA LEU A 121 8.37 -15.31 8.74
C LEU A 121 9.09 -14.73 9.97
N ALA A 122 10.35 -15.10 10.19
CA ALA A 122 11.15 -14.60 11.31
C ALA A 122 11.35 -13.08 11.25
N ALA A 123 11.51 -12.50 10.05
CA ALA A 123 11.70 -11.06 9.87
C ALA A 123 10.49 -10.23 10.37
N VAL A 124 9.27 -10.79 10.30
CA VAL A 124 8.04 -10.17 10.81
C VAL A 124 7.57 -10.78 12.13
N GLY A 125 8.39 -11.62 12.77
CA GLY A 125 8.06 -12.26 14.05
C GLY A 125 6.90 -13.24 13.98
N LEU A 126 6.66 -13.85 12.81
CA LEU A 126 5.65 -14.89 12.62
C LEU A 126 6.23 -16.29 12.83
N VAL A 127 5.41 -17.17 13.39
CA VAL A 127 5.72 -18.62 13.49
C VAL A 127 5.04 -19.40 12.37
N GLU A 128 3.82 -18.99 11.99
CA GLU A 128 2.99 -19.62 10.97
C GLU A 128 2.49 -18.58 9.96
N GLU A 129 2.42 -18.97 8.68
CA GLU A 129 1.92 -18.10 7.60
C GLU A 129 0.43 -17.75 7.77
N ALA A 130 -0.36 -18.57 8.47
CA ALA A 130 -1.78 -18.32 8.72
C ALA A 130 -2.06 -17.03 9.51
N ASP A 131 -1.09 -16.58 10.32
CA ASP A 131 -1.18 -15.34 11.08
C ASP A 131 -0.80 -14.10 10.26
N ALA A 132 -0.24 -14.28 9.06
CA ALA A 132 0.11 -13.20 8.15
C ALA A 132 -1.14 -12.58 7.51
N VAL A 133 -1.13 -11.25 7.39
CA VAL A 133 -1.93 -10.53 6.41
C VAL A 133 -1.04 -10.21 5.24
N VAL A 134 -1.47 -10.60 4.05
CA VAL A 134 -0.74 -10.30 2.82
C VAL A 134 -1.50 -9.23 2.05
N ARG A 135 -0.79 -8.21 1.62
CA ARG A 135 -1.29 -7.14 0.74
C ARG A 135 -0.31 -6.88 -0.38
N VAL A 136 -0.80 -6.37 -1.50
CA VAL A 136 0.04 -5.90 -2.60
C VAL A 136 -0.26 -4.44 -2.90
N ILE A 137 0.78 -3.66 -3.19
CA ILE A 137 0.65 -2.24 -3.49
C ILE A 137 0.16 -2.06 -4.93
N LEU A 138 -0.80 -1.15 -5.10
CA LEU A 138 -1.32 -0.73 -6.39
C LEU A 138 -0.55 0.48 -6.93
N THR A 139 -0.30 0.47 -8.23
CA THR A 139 0.03 1.67 -9.00
C THR A 139 -1.25 2.21 -9.61
N LEU A 140 -1.74 3.33 -9.08
CA LEU A 140 -2.95 4.01 -9.56
C LEU A 140 -2.68 4.75 -10.88
N SER A 141 -3.73 4.89 -11.70
CA SER A 141 -3.74 5.66 -12.95
C SER A 141 -5.08 6.36 -13.10
N ASP A 142 -5.10 7.52 -13.76
CA ASP A 142 -6.34 8.23 -14.13
C ASP A 142 -7.22 7.37 -15.06
N ASN A 143 -6.61 6.45 -15.79
CA ASN A 143 -7.30 5.42 -16.56
C ASN A 143 -7.41 4.14 -15.70
N PRO A 144 -8.61 3.76 -15.23
CA PRO A 144 -8.76 2.56 -14.39
C PRO A 144 -8.21 1.30 -15.06
N ALA A 145 -8.28 1.18 -16.39
CA ALA A 145 -7.78 0.02 -17.13
C ALA A 145 -6.25 -0.17 -17.00
N GLU A 146 -5.51 0.85 -16.56
CA GLU A 146 -4.06 0.85 -16.39
C GLU A 146 -3.61 0.64 -14.94
N ILE A 147 -4.56 0.52 -14.00
CA ILE A 147 -4.24 0.20 -12.61
C ILE A 147 -3.58 -1.18 -12.55
N THR A 148 -2.43 -1.24 -11.89
CA THR A 148 -1.65 -2.48 -11.75
C THR A 148 -1.29 -2.75 -10.30
N ALA A 149 -1.09 -4.01 -9.95
CA ALA A 149 -0.60 -4.45 -8.64
C ALA A 149 0.81 -5.04 -8.76
N ASN A 150 1.65 -4.80 -7.76
CA ASN A 150 2.94 -5.47 -7.66
C ASN A 150 2.81 -6.80 -6.89
N LEU A 151 2.57 -7.89 -7.62
CA LEU A 151 2.43 -9.23 -7.04
C LEU A 151 3.78 -9.83 -6.58
N GLN A 152 4.90 -9.31 -7.10
CA GLN A 152 6.24 -9.80 -6.78
C GLN A 152 6.75 -9.27 -5.43
N ALA A 153 6.23 -8.13 -4.95
CA ALA A 153 6.67 -7.51 -3.71
C ALA A 153 5.50 -7.27 -2.71
N PRO A 154 4.88 -8.34 -2.18
CA PRO A 154 3.84 -8.20 -1.19
C PRO A 154 4.34 -7.55 0.10
N LEU A 155 3.41 -6.87 0.76
CA LEU A 155 3.48 -6.51 2.16
C LEU A 155 3.03 -7.72 2.99
N VAL A 156 3.85 -8.09 3.97
CA VAL A 156 3.55 -9.14 4.95
C VAL A 156 3.41 -8.48 6.31
N LEU A 157 2.22 -8.57 6.90
CA LEU A 157 1.87 -7.90 8.15
C LEU A 157 1.55 -8.96 9.20
N ASN A 158 2.20 -8.88 10.35
CA ASN A 158 1.92 -9.72 11.50
C ASN A 158 0.80 -9.09 12.34
N ARG A 159 -0.39 -9.70 12.29
CA ARG A 159 -1.57 -9.21 13.02
C ARG A 159 -1.44 -9.18 14.54
N ARG A 160 -0.54 -10.00 15.10
CA ARG A 160 -0.42 -10.18 16.56
C ARG A 160 0.54 -9.18 17.21
N ASP A 161 1.58 -8.80 16.47
CA ASP A 161 2.67 -7.99 17.01
C ASP A 161 2.84 -6.65 16.30
N GLY A 162 2.01 -6.35 15.29
CA GLY A 162 2.06 -5.09 14.55
C GLY A 162 3.38 -4.90 13.80
N ARG A 163 4.01 -5.96 13.31
CA ARG A 163 5.23 -5.87 12.48
C ARG A 163 4.89 -6.02 11.00
N GLY A 164 5.48 -5.18 10.16
CA GLY A 164 5.34 -5.24 8.71
C GLY A 164 6.68 -5.35 8.00
N CYS A 165 6.69 -5.96 6.82
CA CYS A 165 7.78 -5.82 5.86
C CYS A 165 7.26 -5.86 4.43
N GLN A 166 8.04 -5.34 3.47
CA GLN A 166 7.83 -5.60 2.05
C GLN A 166 8.82 -6.68 1.59
N LEU A 167 8.30 -7.82 1.14
CA LEU A 167 9.10 -8.98 0.78
C LEU A 167 9.24 -9.09 -0.74
N LEU A 168 10.47 -9.20 -1.25
CA LEU A 168 10.69 -9.49 -2.67
C LEU A 168 10.68 -10.99 -2.95
N LEU A 169 9.66 -11.47 -3.66
CA LEU A 169 9.51 -12.88 -4.05
C LEU A 169 10.39 -13.22 -5.27
N THR A 170 11.70 -13.38 -5.03
CA THR A 170 12.71 -13.63 -6.10
C THR A 170 12.51 -14.92 -6.91
N ARG A 171 11.79 -15.90 -6.37
CA ARG A 171 11.56 -17.21 -7.00
C ARG A 171 10.13 -17.40 -7.50
N ALA A 172 9.25 -16.43 -7.30
CA ALA A 172 7.86 -16.54 -7.71
C ALA A 172 7.67 -15.99 -9.14
N PRO A 173 6.81 -16.62 -9.97
CA PRO A 173 6.54 -16.19 -11.34
C PRO A 173 5.52 -15.04 -11.38
N TYR A 174 5.63 -14.07 -10.47
CA TYR A 174 4.69 -12.96 -10.35
C TYR A 174 5.19 -11.69 -11.05
N ASP A 175 4.26 -10.99 -11.69
CA ASP A 175 4.53 -9.73 -12.37
C ASP A 175 4.57 -8.56 -11.38
N ILE A 176 5.48 -7.62 -11.62
CA ILE A 176 5.54 -6.32 -10.92
C ILE A 176 4.37 -5.41 -11.33
N ARG A 177 3.78 -5.64 -12.52
CA ARG A 177 2.70 -4.83 -13.09
C ARG A 177 1.53 -5.72 -13.52
N TYR A 178 0.86 -6.33 -12.54
CA TYR A 178 -0.30 -7.18 -12.80
C TYR A 178 -1.58 -6.34 -13.02
N PRO A 179 -2.29 -6.43 -14.17
CA PRO A 179 -3.49 -5.62 -14.42
C PRO A 179 -4.66 -5.98 -13.50
N VAL A 180 -5.23 -5.00 -12.81
CA VAL A 180 -6.26 -5.21 -11.78
C VAL A 180 -7.68 -5.22 -12.36
N MET A 181 -8.07 -4.17 -13.09
CA MET A 181 -9.47 -3.96 -13.49
C MET A 181 -10.00 -5.00 -14.49
N GLN A 182 -9.11 -5.62 -15.27
CA GLN A 182 -9.48 -6.67 -16.22
C GLN A 182 -9.83 -8.00 -15.53
N ARG A 183 -9.54 -8.13 -14.23
CA ARG A 183 -9.70 -9.38 -13.47
C ARG A 183 -10.84 -9.33 -12.45
N LEU A 184 -11.21 -8.14 -12.00
CA LEU A 184 -12.39 -7.92 -11.14
C LEU A 184 -13.72 -7.96 -11.90
N SER A 185 -13.68 -7.92 -13.24
CA SER A 185 -14.85 -7.95 -14.12
C SER A 185 -15.12 -9.32 -14.75
N ALA A 186 -14.39 -10.36 -14.30
CA ALA A 186 -14.47 -11.73 -14.81
C ALA A 186 -15.27 -12.64 -13.88
#